data_AF-A0A3Q2HJQ0-F1
#
_entry.id   AF-A0A3Q2HJQ0-F1
#
_cell.length_a   1.000
_cell.length_b   1.000
_cell.length_c   1.000
_cell.angle_alpha   90.00
_cell.angle_beta   90.00
_cell.angle_gamma   90.00
#
_symmetry.space_group_name_H-M   'P 1'
#
loop_
_entity.id
_entity.type
_entity.pdbx_description
1 polymer ?
#
loop_
_entity_poly.entity_id
_entity_poly.type
_entity_poly.pdbx_seq_one_letter_code
_entity_poly.pdbx_strand_id
1 'polypeptide(L)'
;TSSESSNKRKPKVIRSDGAPQEGKYYSEEAEVGLWDPGRDYELYKYTCRELQKLMAKIQDLKSRGGKHVAVEIEDRRIQGCVHFMSLKKLHRLAHNRLKKGRDQTHEKVKKKKLYRKTEKPIIMKKRNKRRKNET
;
A
#
# COMPACT_ATOMS: atom_id res chain seq x y z
N THR A 1 23.08 35.63 -40.14
CA THR A 1 24.05 34.58 -39.76
C THR A 1 23.60 33.98 -38.44
N SER A 2 23.39 32.66 -38.43
CA SER A 2 22.74 31.88 -37.38
C SER A 2 23.38 32.02 -36.00
N SER A 3 22.55 32.18 -34.97
CA SER A 3 22.89 31.86 -33.58
C SER A 3 22.00 30.71 -33.10
N GLU A 4 22.28 29.52 -33.62
CA GLU A 4 21.74 28.26 -33.10
C GLU A 4 22.85 27.58 -32.29
N SER A 5 22.65 27.40 -30.98
CA SER A 5 23.40 26.37 -30.27
C SER A 5 22.73 25.85 -29.00
N SER A 6 22.06 24.72 -29.19
CA SER A 6 22.34 23.45 -28.50
C SER A 6 21.87 23.25 -27.05
N ASN A 7 20.70 22.60 -26.96
CA ASN A 7 20.29 21.70 -25.88
C ASN A 7 21.45 20.84 -25.35
N LYS A 8 21.66 20.79 -24.02
CA LYS A 8 22.49 19.76 -23.38
C LYS A 8 21.67 18.93 -22.41
N ARG A 9 21.07 17.85 -22.94
CA ARG A 9 20.60 16.70 -22.15
C ARG A 9 21.72 15.65 -22.09
N LYS A 10 22.16 15.38 -20.85
CA LYS A 10 22.75 14.15 -20.24
C LYS A 10 23.83 13.34 -20.99
N PRO A 11 24.85 12.90 -20.23
CA PRO A 11 25.38 11.53 -20.41
C PRO A 11 24.87 10.59 -19.33
N LYS A 12 24.41 9.42 -19.79
CA LYS A 12 24.04 8.23 -19.01
C LYS A 12 25.29 7.36 -18.83
N VAL A 13 25.24 6.54 -17.78
CA VAL A 13 25.97 5.27 -17.54
C VAL A 13 27.24 5.39 -16.69
N ILE A 14 27.14 4.92 -15.45
CA ILE A 14 28.17 4.05 -14.90
C ILE A 14 27.48 2.75 -14.53
N ARG A 15 27.92 1.70 -15.21
CA ARG A 15 27.60 0.31 -15.00
C ARG A 15 28.60 -0.18 -13.95
N SER A 16 28.12 -0.65 -12.81
CA SER A 16 28.94 -1.35 -11.82
C SER A 16 28.42 -2.77 -11.74
N ASP A 17 29.17 -3.67 -12.36
CA ASP A 17 28.98 -5.11 -12.30
C ASP A 17 29.33 -5.63 -10.89
N GLY A 18 28.53 -6.57 -10.38
CA GLY A 18 29.02 -7.65 -9.53
C GLY A 18 28.97 -7.47 -8.01
N ALA A 19 27.77 -7.50 -7.43
CA ALA A 19 27.56 -8.16 -6.12
C ALA A 19 26.11 -8.67 -6.04
N PRO A 20 25.85 -9.97 -5.86
CA PRO A 20 24.52 -10.45 -5.47
C PRO A 20 24.31 -10.08 -4.00
N GLN A 21 23.93 -8.83 -3.75
CA GLN A 21 23.22 -8.54 -2.52
C GLN A 21 21.88 -9.25 -2.65
N GLU A 22 21.68 -10.32 -1.88
CA GLU A 22 20.36 -10.82 -1.52
C GLU A 22 19.62 -9.76 -0.69
N GLY A 23 19.39 -8.60 -1.28
CA GLY A 23 18.48 -7.60 -0.78
C GLY A 23 17.09 -8.08 -1.12
N LYS A 24 16.43 -8.75 -0.17
CA LYS A 24 14.97 -8.87 -0.19
C LYS A 24 14.43 -7.44 -0.33
N TYR A 25 14.05 -7.06 -1.55
CA TYR A 25 13.43 -5.79 -1.82
C TYR A 25 12.23 -5.68 -0.89
N TYR A 26 12.20 -4.65 -0.03
CA TYR A 26 11.11 -4.45 0.90
C TYR A 26 9.82 -4.25 0.09
N SER A 27 9.02 -5.32 0.00
CA SER A 27 7.74 -5.29 -0.68
C SER A 27 6.67 -5.04 0.36
N GLU A 28 6.15 -3.82 0.38
CA GLU A 28 5.01 -3.46 1.23
C GLU A 28 3.78 -4.35 0.93
N GLU A 29 3.66 -4.89 -0.28
CA GLU A 29 2.60 -5.87 -0.62
C GLU A 29 2.80 -7.23 0.08
N ALA A 30 4.04 -7.60 0.45
CA ALA A 30 4.32 -8.81 1.22
C ALA A 30 3.95 -8.67 2.70
N GLU A 31 4.10 -7.48 3.29
CA GLU A 31 3.67 -7.21 4.67
C GLU A 31 2.15 -7.31 4.83
N VAL A 32 1.39 -6.91 3.81
CA VAL A 32 -0.09 -6.93 3.85
C VAL A 32 -0.67 -8.32 4.17
N GLY A 33 0.02 -9.40 3.79
CA GLY A 33 -0.40 -10.76 4.11
C GLY A 33 -0.09 -11.20 5.54
N LEU A 34 0.84 -10.53 6.22
CA LEU A 34 1.31 -10.84 7.58
C LEU A 34 0.60 -10.00 8.65
N TRP A 35 0.07 -8.83 8.28
CA TRP A 35 -0.54 -7.89 9.20
C TRP A 35 -2.06 -8.13 9.33
N ASP A 36 -2.51 -8.33 10.58
CA ASP A 36 -3.92 -8.57 10.91
C ASP A 36 -4.78 -7.30 10.79
N PRO A 37 -5.85 -7.28 9.97
CA PRO A 37 -6.70 -6.10 9.81
C PRO A 37 -7.35 -5.61 11.11
N GLY A 38 -7.66 -6.52 12.04
CA GLY A 38 -8.26 -6.16 13.33
C GLY A 38 -7.28 -5.39 14.21
N ARG A 39 -6.06 -5.92 14.38
CA ARG A 39 -4.97 -5.24 15.10
C ARG A 39 -4.60 -3.89 14.49
N ASP A 40 -4.60 -3.79 13.16
CA ASP A 40 -4.35 -2.54 12.47
C ASP A 40 -5.40 -1.48 12.80
N TYR A 41 -6.66 -1.89 12.89
CA TYR A 41 -7.75 -0.98 13.23
C TYR A 41 -7.67 -0.53 14.70
N GLU A 42 -7.31 -1.41 15.62
CA GLU A 42 -7.06 -1.03 17.01
C GLU A 42 -5.88 -0.06 17.12
N LEU A 43 -4.78 -0.32 16.41
CA LEU A 43 -3.62 0.56 16.37
C LEU A 43 -3.97 1.92 15.75
N TYR A 44 -4.80 1.96 14.71
CA TYR A 44 -5.31 3.20 14.11
C TYR A 44 -6.08 4.03 15.14
N LYS A 45 -7.07 3.43 15.82
CA LYS A 45 -7.86 4.11 16.85
C LYS A 45 -6.99 4.62 18.00
N TYR A 46 -6.07 3.78 18.48
CA TYR A 46 -5.12 4.17 19.52
C TYR A 46 -4.28 5.37 19.09
N THR A 47 -3.71 5.31 17.90
CA THR A 47 -2.84 6.38 17.36
C THR A 47 -3.62 7.70 17.20
N CYS A 48 -4.87 7.66 16.71
CA CYS A 48 -5.73 8.84 16.63
C CYS A 48 -6.02 9.44 18.03
N ARG A 49 -6.26 8.60 19.04
CA ARG A 49 -6.50 9.03 20.41
C ARG A 49 -5.25 9.69 21.02
N GLU A 50 -4.07 9.09 20.84
CA GLU A 50 -2.83 9.67 21.34
C GLU A 50 -2.49 10.99 20.63
N LEU A 51 -2.73 11.07 19.32
CA LEU A 51 -2.57 12.32 18.58
C LEU A 51 -3.52 13.42 19.11
N GLN A 52 -4.78 13.08 19.41
CA GLN A 52 -5.73 14.02 20.01
C GLN A 52 -5.26 14.52 21.40
N LYS A 53 -4.80 13.62 22.26
CA LYS A 53 -4.24 13.98 23.58
C LYS A 53 -3.04 14.91 23.44
N LEU A 54 -2.18 14.64 22.45
CA LEU A 54 -1.01 15.45 22.17
C LEU A 54 -1.40 16.85 21.69
N MET A 55 -2.39 16.98 20.80
CA MET A 55 -2.92 18.28 20.39
C MET A 55 -3.49 19.07 21.57
N ALA A 56 -4.27 18.41 22.43
CA ALA A 56 -4.79 19.02 23.66
C ALA A 56 -3.66 19.46 24.59
N LYS A 57 -2.60 18.65 24.74
CA LYS A 57 -1.45 19.01 25.58
C LYS A 57 -0.69 20.21 25.02
N ILE A 58 -0.50 20.29 23.70
CA ILE A 58 0.10 21.46 23.05
C ILE A 58 -0.75 22.71 23.30
N GLN A 59 -2.07 22.62 23.25
CA GLN A 59 -2.96 23.74 23.56
C GLN A 59 -2.83 24.19 25.02
N ASP A 60 -2.79 23.25 25.97
CA ASP A 60 -2.57 23.52 27.40
C ASP A 60 -1.19 24.16 27.67
N LEU A 61 -0.14 23.71 26.99
CA LEU A 61 1.19 24.32 27.10
C LEU A 61 1.20 25.75 26.56
N LYS A 62 0.51 25.99 25.44
CA LYS A 62 0.36 27.33 24.85
C LYS A 62 -0.39 28.30 25.77
N SER A 63 -1.41 27.84 26.51
CA SER A 63 -2.21 28.70 27.38
C SER A 63 -1.51 29.04 28.69
N ARG A 64 -0.69 28.13 29.24
CA ARG A 64 0.04 28.35 30.50
C ARG A 64 1.26 29.26 30.37
N GLY A 65 1.98 29.17 29.25
CA GLY A 65 3.25 29.88 29.06
C GLY A 65 4.36 29.39 30.00
N GLY A 66 5.59 29.90 29.83
CA GLY A 66 6.75 29.53 30.65
C GLY A 66 8.07 29.51 29.88
N LYS A 67 9.19 29.55 30.61
CA LYS A 67 10.54 29.69 30.03
C LYS A 67 10.97 28.51 29.13
N HIS A 68 10.38 27.33 29.30
CA HIS A 68 10.72 26.12 28.53
C HIS A 68 9.58 25.58 27.65
N VAL A 69 8.45 26.30 27.58
CA VAL A 69 7.26 25.84 26.85
C VAL A 69 7.53 25.63 25.36
N ALA A 70 8.39 26.44 24.74
CA ALA A 70 8.74 26.29 23.33
C ALA A 70 9.42 24.95 23.03
N VAL A 71 10.33 24.52 23.90
CA VAL A 71 11.06 23.24 23.76
C VAL A 71 10.08 22.08 23.95
N GLU A 72 9.25 22.12 25.00
CA GLU A 72 8.25 21.07 25.24
C GLU A 72 7.23 20.94 24.10
N ILE A 73 6.79 22.06 23.52
CA ILE A 73 5.89 22.05 22.36
C ILE A 73 6.56 21.36 21.17
N GLU A 74 7.85 21.59 20.94
CA GLU A 74 8.58 20.98 19.84
C GLU A 74 8.75 19.47 20.05
N ASP A 75 9.06 19.02 21.27
CA ASP A 75 9.10 17.59 21.60
C ASP A 75 7.76 16.91 21.35
N ARG A 76 6.65 17.56 21.72
CA ARG A 76 5.31 17.05 21.40
C ARG A 76 5.06 17.04 19.90
N ARG A 77 5.51 18.03 19.13
CA ARG A 77 5.38 18.01 17.66
C ARG A 77 6.12 16.83 17.04
N ILE A 78 7.32 16.53 17.51
CA ILE A 78 8.10 15.37 17.07
C ILE A 78 7.33 14.07 17.33
N GLN A 79 6.77 13.91 18.54
CA GLN A 79 5.88 12.78 18.85
C GLN A 79 4.66 12.71 17.92
N GLY A 80 4.05 13.87 17.61
CA GLY A 80 2.96 13.99 16.64
C GLY A 80 3.36 13.50 15.24
N CYS A 81 4.56 13.86 14.77
CA CYS A 81 5.10 13.36 13.49
C CYS A 81 5.22 11.83 13.47
N VAL A 82 5.64 11.21 14.58
CA VAL A 82 5.69 9.74 14.70
C VAL A 82 4.29 9.13 14.55
N HIS A 83 3.29 9.66 15.24
CA HIS A 83 1.90 9.23 15.08
C HIS A 83 1.41 9.38 13.63
N PHE A 84 1.74 10.49 12.95
CA PHE A 84 1.40 10.68 11.53
C PHE A 84 2.09 9.67 10.62
N MET A 85 3.36 9.32 10.87
CA MET A 85 4.04 8.26 10.11
C MET A 85 3.33 6.91 10.27
N SER A 86 2.93 6.55 11.50
CA SER A 86 2.14 5.34 11.77
C SER A 86 0.79 5.35 11.04
N LEU A 87 0.05 6.47 11.08
CA LEU A 87 -1.21 6.61 10.36
C LEU A 87 -1.05 6.49 8.85
N LYS A 88 0.00 7.09 8.27
CA LYS A 88 0.32 6.96 6.84
C LYS A 88 0.64 5.51 6.47
N LYS A 89 1.40 4.79 7.31
CA LYS A 89 1.70 3.38 7.08
C LYS A 89 0.41 2.54 7.10
N LEU A 90 -0.42 2.70 8.12
CA LEU A 90 -1.72 2.01 8.22
C LEU A 90 -2.63 2.29 7.02
N HIS A 91 -2.64 3.53 6.53
CA HIS A 91 -3.40 3.90 5.34
C HIS A 91 -2.89 3.19 4.07
N ARG A 92 -1.57 3.12 3.87
CA ARG A 92 -0.98 2.38 2.74
C ARG A 92 -1.30 0.88 2.81
N LEU A 93 -1.24 0.29 4.01
CA LEU A 93 -1.63 -1.11 4.23
C LEU A 93 -3.10 -1.36 3.89
N ALA A 94 -4.02 -0.50 4.35
CA ALA A 94 -5.44 -0.59 4.02
C ALA A 94 -5.69 -0.48 2.51
N HIS A 95 -5.04 0.47 1.84
CA HIS A 95 -5.16 0.63 0.39
C HIS A 95 -4.65 -0.61 -0.37
N ASN A 96 -3.48 -1.15 0.02
CA ASN A 96 -2.92 -2.35 -0.61
C ASN A 96 -3.81 -3.58 -0.38
N ARG A 97 -4.43 -3.74 0.81
CA ARG A 97 -5.43 -4.80 1.07
C ARG A 97 -6.62 -4.71 0.12
N LEU A 98 -7.18 -3.52 -0.03
CA LEU A 98 -8.34 -3.30 -0.92
C LEU A 98 -7.99 -3.58 -2.37
N LYS A 99 -6.83 -3.08 -2.83
CA LYS A 99 -6.31 -3.37 -4.18
C LYS A 99 -6.17 -4.88 -4.41
N LYS A 100 -5.53 -5.60 -3.48
CA LYS A 100 -5.36 -7.06 -3.55
C LYS A 100 -6.70 -7.81 -3.62
N GLY A 101 -7.67 -7.44 -2.78
CA GLY A 101 -9.00 -8.06 -2.80
C GLY A 101 -9.76 -7.81 -4.11
N ARG A 102 -9.66 -6.59 -4.64
CA ARG A 102 -10.26 -6.23 -5.93
C ARG A 102 -9.63 -7.02 -7.08
N ASP A 103 -8.31 -7.05 -7.16
CA ASP A 103 -7.59 -7.70 -8.25
C ASP A 103 -7.84 -9.21 -8.26
N GLN A 104 -7.91 -9.85 -7.08
CA GLN A 104 -8.32 -11.26 -6.94
C GLN A 104 -9.74 -11.52 -7.47
N THR A 105 -10.67 -10.61 -7.18
CA THR A 105 -12.07 -10.74 -7.64
C THR A 105 -12.15 -10.58 -9.15
N HIS A 106 -11.43 -9.60 -9.71
CA HIS A 106 -11.36 -9.38 -11.15
C HIS A 106 -10.81 -10.61 -11.90
N GLU A 107 -9.72 -11.21 -11.42
CA GLU A 107 -9.12 -12.39 -12.04
C GLU A 107 -10.05 -13.62 -11.99
N LYS A 108 -10.69 -13.88 -10.83
CA LYS A 108 -11.68 -14.97 -10.71
C LYS A 108 -12.86 -14.78 -11.66
N VAL A 109 -13.37 -13.55 -11.78
CA VAL A 109 -14.46 -13.21 -12.70
C VAL A 109 -14.03 -13.40 -14.15
N LYS A 110 -12.83 -12.94 -14.53
CA LYS A 110 -12.26 -13.11 -15.87
C LYS A 110 -12.13 -14.59 -16.23
N LYS A 111 -11.58 -15.43 -15.33
CA LYS A 111 -11.47 -16.88 -15.53
C LYS A 111 -12.83 -17.56 -15.65
N LYS A 112 -13.81 -17.20 -14.80
CA LYS A 112 -15.18 -17.75 -14.87
C LYS A 112 -15.89 -17.36 -16.17
N LYS A 113 -15.70 -16.12 -16.65
CA LYS A 113 -16.21 -15.65 -17.94
C LYS A 113 -15.59 -16.43 -19.10
N LEU A 114 -14.26 -16.63 -19.07
CA LEU A 114 -13.55 -17.42 -20.07
C LEU A 114 -14.07 -18.86 -20.12
N TYR A 115 -14.08 -19.54 -18.97
CA TYR A 115 -14.62 -20.90 -18.83
C TYR A 115 -16.04 -21.02 -19.39
N ARG A 116 -16.92 -20.06 -19.07
CA ARG A 116 -18.30 -20.03 -19.58
C ARG A 116 -18.36 -19.89 -21.11
N LYS A 117 -17.45 -19.12 -21.70
CA LYS A 117 -17.43 -18.84 -23.14
C LYS A 117 -16.80 -19.96 -23.95
N THR A 118 -15.68 -20.54 -23.49
CA THR A 118 -14.86 -21.47 -24.29
C THR A 118 -15.05 -22.92 -23.88
N GLU A 119 -14.94 -23.23 -22.60
CA GLU A 119 -14.87 -24.62 -22.12
C GLU A 119 -16.24 -25.24 -21.86
N LYS A 120 -17.18 -24.50 -21.25
CA LYS A 120 -18.53 -25.01 -20.94
C LYS A 120 -19.25 -25.60 -22.16
N PRO A 121 -19.30 -24.93 -23.34
CA PRO A 121 -19.99 -25.49 -24.50
C PRO A 121 -19.38 -26.80 -24.97
N ILE A 122 -18.04 -26.91 -24.95
CA ILE A 122 -17.31 -28.12 -25.37
C ILE A 122 -17.62 -29.27 -24.40
N ILE A 123 -17.56 -29.02 -23.09
CA ILE A 123 -17.87 -30.02 -22.06
C ILE A 123 -19.32 -30.50 -22.20
N MET A 124 -20.28 -29.59 -22.39
CA MET A 124 -21.68 -29.97 -22.57
C MET A 124 -21.92 -30.79 -23.84
N LYS A 125 -21.30 -30.41 -24.98
CA LYS A 125 -21.37 -31.20 -26.21
C LYS A 125 -20.83 -32.62 -26.01
N LYS A 126 -19.65 -32.78 -25.38
CA LYS A 126 -19.06 -34.10 -25.07
C LYS A 126 -19.97 -34.93 -24.18
N ARG A 127 -20.55 -34.32 -23.13
CA ARG A 127 -21.46 -34.99 -22.20
C ARG A 127 -22.76 -35.45 -22.87
N ASN A 128 -23.31 -34.67 -23.80
CA ASN A 128 -24.50 -35.07 -24.56
C ASN A 128 -24.19 -36.21 -25.55
N LYS A 129 -23.01 -36.20 -26.19
CA LYS A 129 -22.59 -37.28 -27.08
C LYS A 129 -22.44 -38.62 -26.33
N ARG A 130 -21.86 -38.61 -25.12
CA ARG A 130 -21.78 -39.83 -24.28
C ARG A 130 -23.15 -40.39 -23.94
N ARG A 131 -24.08 -39.55 -23.48
CA ARG A 131 -25.45 -39.98 -23.16
C ARG A 131 -26.17 -40.63 -24.35
N LYS A 132 -25.98 -40.10 -25.57
CA LYS A 132 -26.56 -40.69 -26.79
C LYS A 132 -25.93 -42.02 -27.21
N ASN A 133 -24.73 -42.36 -26.73
CA ASN A 133 -24.08 -43.62 -27.04
C ASN A 133 -24.38 -44.71 -25.99
N GLU A 134 -24.97 -44.32 -24.86
CA GLU A 134 -25.39 -45.21 -23.76
C GLU A 134 -26.89 -45.56 -23.84
N THR A 135 -27.62 -45.00 -24.82
CA THR A 135 -29.04 -45.29 -25.13
C THR A 135 -29.13 -45.89 -26.51
#